data_AF-A0A7S2N3F2-F1
#
_entry.id   AF-A0A7S2N3F2-F1
#
_cell.length_a   1.000
_cell.length_b   1.000
_cell.length_c   1.000
_cell.angle_alpha   90.00
_cell.angle_beta   90.00
_cell.angle_gamma   90.00
#
_symmetry.space_group_name_H-M   'P 1'
#
loop_
_entity.id
_entity.type
_entity.pdbx_description
1 polymer ?
#
loop_
_entity_poly.entity_id
_entity_poly.type
_entity_poly.pdbx_seq_one_letter_code
_entity_poly.pdbx_strand_id
1 'polypeptide(L)'
;AMKAWDAAAPHVQGVLSREMAATGIQGQVFRDAPAIGPAFLLYYGPAVLQRCTRSRDMHTALTALAAVYCAGRQLFRSDPAKLGETVTLEVSALKAMDIAGAVSSGGAKEPRVWVLVRRNDREGALMCHGAAGMNALIRTGETFVFVDLQFDVEFARTDIEDKDHPGYTTDSLIPLSEECRVNV
;
A
#
# COMPACT_ATOMS: atom_id res chain seq x y z
N ALA A 1 -13.00 0.21 -13.20
CA ALA A 1 -11.69 0.81 -12.84
C ALA A 1 -11.83 2.29 -12.51
N MET A 2 -12.15 3.16 -13.47
CA MET A 2 -12.23 4.61 -13.26
C MET A 2 -13.15 5.04 -12.10
N LYS A 3 -14.39 4.53 -12.03
CA LYS A 3 -15.29 4.80 -10.89
C LYS A 3 -14.73 4.42 -9.51
N ALA A 4 -13.91 3.37 -9.44
CA ALA A 4 -13.31 2.93 -8.17
C ALA A 4 -12.08 3.78 -7.81
N TRP A 5 -11.36 4.28 -8.82
CA TRP A 5 -10.31 5.27 -8.63
C TRP A 5 -10.90 6.59 -8.12
N ASP A 6 -11.92 7.12 -8.78
CA ASP A 6 -12.56 8.39 -8.42
C ASP A 6 -13.15 8.36 -6.99
N ALA A 7 -13.58 7.17 -6.54
CA ALA A 7 -14.09 6.95 -5.19
C ALA A 7 -13.01 6.65 -4.14
N ALA A 8 -11.75 6.43 -4.54
CA ALA A 8 -10.65 6.22 -3.58
C ALA A 8 -10.32 7.52 -2.86
N ALA A 9 -9.90 7.43 -1.59
CA ALA A 9 -9.56 8.62 -0.82
C ALA A 9 -8.43 9.42 -1.50
N PRO A 10 -8.42 10.76 -1.38
CA PRO A 10 -7.42 11.61 -2.03
C PRO A 10 -5.97 11.24 -1.71
N HIS A 11 -5.69 10.76 -0.50
CA HIS A 11 -4.34 10.36 -0.13
C HIS A 11 -3.91 9.03 -0.76
N VAL A 12 -4.84 8.06 -0.93
CA VAL A 12 -4.58 6.81 -1.68
C VAL A 12 -4.28 7.16 -3.14
N GLN A 13 -5.09 8.02 -3.75
CA GLN A 13 -4.82 8.51 -5.11
C GLN A 13 -3.44 9.19 -5.18
N GLY A 14 -3.14 10.08 -4.24
CA GLY A 14 -1.86 10.80 -4.20
C GLY A 14 -0.64 9.87 -4.10
N VAL A 15 -0.70 8.85 -3.24
CA VAL A 15 0.36 7.84 -3.13
C VAL A 15 0.51 7.07 -4.43
N LEU A 16 -0.59 6.52 -4.97
CA LEU A 16 -0.54 5.73 -6.20
C LEU A 16 -0.04 6.55 -7.38
N SER A 17 -0.57 7.76 -7.58
CA SER A 17 -0.14 8.65 -8.66
C SER A 17 1.34 9.01 -8.54
N ARG A 18 1.82 9.36 -7.34
CA ARG A 18 3.24 9.71 -7.13
C ARG A 18 4.15 8.53 -7.42
N GLU A 19 3.86 7.37 -6.85
CA GLU A 19 4.75 6.21 -6.89
C GLU A 19 4.73 5.50 -8.25
N MET A 20 3.56 5.44 -8.91
CA MET A 20 3.45 4.89 -10.26
C MET A 20 4.02 5.82 -11.34
N ALA A 21 4.17 7.11 -11.06
CA ALA A 21 4.84 8.05 -11.96
C ALA A 21 6.37 8.05 -11.81
N ALA A 22 6.93 7.45 -10.75
CA ALA A 22 8.38 7.32 -10.63
C ALA A 22 8.93 6.39 -11.73
N THR A 23 10.05 6.76 -12.35
CA THR A 23 10.66 5.97 -13.43
C THR A 23 11.98 5.36 -12.98
N GLY A 24 12.17 4.09 -13.34
CA GLY A 24 13.40 3.36 -13.12
C GLY A 24 14.39 3.48 -14.28
N ILE A 25 14.28 4.56 -15.08
CA ILE A 25 15.10 4.79 -16.26
C ILE A 25 15.84 6.12 -16.10
N GLN A 26 17.16 6.08 -16.20
CA GLN A 26 17.99 7.27 -16.02
C GLN A 26 17.63 8.36 -17.04
N GLY A 27 17.41 9.58 -16.54
CA GLY A 27 17.06 10.74 -17.37
C GLY A 27 15.59 10.82 -17.79
N GLN A 28 14.76 9.81 -17.46
CA GLN A 28 13.33 9.84 -17.76
C GLN A 28 12.53 10.39 -16.58
N VAL A 29 11.75 11.45 -16.82
CA VAL A 29 10.82 12.03 -15.86
C VAL A 29 9.52 12.40 -16.56
N PHE A 30 8.38 12.27 -15.88
CA PHE A 30 7.13 12.86 -16.37
C PHE A 30 7.05 14.32 -15.92
N ARG A 31 6.47 15.17 -16.78
CA ARG A 31 6.43 16.63 -16.58
C ARG A 31 5.91 17.04 -15.20
N ASP A 32 4.85 16.38 -14.73
CA ASP A 32 4.14 16.74 -13.51
C ASP A 32 4.39 15.75 -12.37
N ALA A 33 5.44 14.90 -12.48
CA ALA A 33 5.79 13.90 -11.49
C ALA A 33 7.11 14.25 -10.80
N PRO A 34 7.24 13.99 -9.49
CA PRO A 34 8.49 14.21 -8.80
C PRO A 34 9.54 13.17 -9.23
N ALA A 35 10.78 13.62 -9.40
CA ALA A 35 11.91 12.73 -9.62
C ALA A 35 12.32 12.08 -8.28
N ILE A 36 11.72 10.92 -7.96
CA ILE A 36 12.05 10.13 -6.77
C ILE A 36 12.65 8.78 -7.15
N GLY A 37 13.67 8.35 -6.41
CA GLY A 37 14.41 7.11 -6.65
C GLY A 37 14.60 6.31 -5.36
N PRO A 38 14.71 4.98 -5.40
CA PRO A 38 14.46 4.13 -6.57
C PRO A 38 12.97 4.15 -6.94
N ALA A 39 12.65 3.86 -8.21
CA ALA A 39 11.27 3.59 -8.62
C ALA A 39 10.84 2.21 -8.14
N PHE A 40 9.53 2.01 -7.98
CA PHE A 40 8.99 0.73 -7.53
C PHE A 40 8.26 0.00 -8.65
N LEU A 41 8.70 -1.23 -8.90
CA LEU A 41 8.00 -2.19 -9.74
C LEU A 41 7.15 -3.11 -8.87
N LEU A 42 5.83 -2.95 -8.91
CA LEU A 42 4.91 -3.78 -8.14
C LEU A 42 4.63 -5.11 -8.86
N TYR A 43 5.41 -6.15 -8.54
CA TYR A 43 5.29 -7.46 -9.19
C TYR A 43 4.02 -8.18 -8.71
N TYR A 44 3.17 -8.56 -9.68
CA TYR A 44 1.77 -8.99 -9.53
C TYR A 44 0.74 -7.91 -9.19
N GLY A 45 1.10 -6.63 -9.09
CA GLY A 45 0.13 -5.54 -8.89
C GLY A 45 -1.05 -5.57 -9.87
N PRO A 46 -0.83 -5.65 -11.20
CA PRO A 46 -1.90 -5.78 -12.18
C PRO A 46 -2.77 -7.02 -11.98
N ALA A 47 -2.17 -8.16 -11.59
CA ALA A 47 -2.90 -9.40 -11.37
C ALA A 47 -3.84 -9.34 -10.15
N VAL A 48 -3.48 -8.57 -9.13
CA VAL A 48 -4.36 -8.28 -7.99
C VAL A 48 -5.60 -7.51 -8.47
N LEU A 49 -5.40 -6.43 -9.23
CA LEU A 49 -6.50 -5.58 -9.72
C LEU A 49 -7.41 -6.29 -10.73
N GLN A 50 -6.85 -7.12 -11.61
CA GLN A 50 -7.61 -7.86 -12.63
C GLN A 50 -8.60 -8.87 -12.03
N ARG A 51 -8.39 -9.31 -10.79
CA ARG A 51 -9.31 -10.22 -10.09
C ARG A 51 -10.50 -9.51 -9.45
N CYS A 52 -10.43 -8.19 -9.31
CA CYS A 52 -11.49 -7.39 -8.72
C CYS A 52 -12.66 -7.27 -9.72
N THR A 53 -13.72 -8.03 -9.49
CA THR A 53 -14.93 -8.00 -10.34
C THR A 53 -15.91 -6.92 -9.88
N ARG A 54 -15.84 -6.48 -8.63
CA ARG A 54 -16.72 -5.46 -8.03
C ARG A 54 -15.96 -4.18 -7.73
N SER A 55 -16.67 -3.05 -7.76
CA SER A 55 -16.08 -1.74 -7.46
C SER A 55 -15.52 -1.65 -6.04
N ARG A 56 -16.17 -2.30 -5.07
CA ARG A 56 -15.69 -2.37 -3.68
C ARG A 56 -14.35 -3.11 -3.59
N ASP A 57 -14.24 -4.27 -4.23
CA ASP A 57 -13.01 -5.06 -4.23
C ASP A 57 -11.87 -4.29 -4.91
N MET A 58 -12.17 -3.57 -5.99
CA MET A 58 -11.21 -2.71 -6.68
C MET A 58 -10.73 -1.57 -5.77
N HIS A 59 -11.64 -0.91 -5.05
CA HIS A 59 -11.27 0.12 -4.07
C HIS A 59 -10.34 -0.45 -2.99
N THR A 60 -10.73 -1.56 -2.35
CA THR A 60 -9.91 -2.22 -1.34
C THR A 60 -8.54 -2.64 -1.88
N ALA A 61 -8.47 -3.12 -3.12
CA ALA A 61 -7.21 -3.46 -3.76
C ALA A 61 -6.32 -2.22 -3.97
N LEU A 62 -6.87 -1.10 -4.46
CA LEU A 62 -6.11 0.14 -4.64
C LEU A 62 -5.57 0.65 -3.30
N THR A 63 -6.38 0.66 -2.24
CA THR A 63 -5.93 1.01 -0.88
C THR A 63 -4.80 0.09 -0.42
N ALA A 64 -4.95 -1.24 -0.59
CA ALA A 64 -3.91 -2.20 -0.22
C ALA A 64 -2.60 -1.95 -0.98
N LEU A 65 -2.65 -1.65 -2.29
CA LEU A 65 -1.45 -1.33 -3.06
C LEU A 65 -0.81 -0.02 -2.61
N ALA A 66 -1.59 1.01 -2.27
CA ALA A 66 -1.07 2.24 -1.69
C ALA A 66 -0.34 1.99 -0.36
N ALA A 67 -0.88 1.11 0.49
CA ALA A 67 -0.24 0.69 1.74
C ALA A 67 1.13 0.06 1.48
N VAL A 68 1.21 -0.81 0.47
CA VAL A 68 2.46 -1.46 0.06
C VAL A 68 3.47 -0.43 -0.43
N TYR A 69 3.05 0.56 -1.21
CA TYR A 69 3.95 1.63 -1.65
C TYR A 69 4.49 2.47 -0.48
N CYS A 70 3.63 2.83 0.48
CA CYS A 70 4.03 3.53 1.70
C CYS A 70 5.06 2.72 2.50
N ALA A 71 4.77 1.44 2.75
CA ALA A 71 5.68 0.51 3.38
C ALA A 71 7.00 0.35 2.59
N GLY A 72 6.89 0.29 1.27
CA GLY A 72 8.02 0.28 0.35
C GLY A 72 8.95 1.49 0.57
N ARG A 73 8.40 2.69 0.73
CA ARG A 73 9.20 3.90 1.03
C ARG A 73 9.83 3.91 2.41
N GLN A 74 9.25 3.22 3.39
CA GLN A 74 9.89 3.05 4.69
C GLN A 74 11.12 2.15 4.59
N LEU A 75 11.05 1.06 3.82
CA LEU A 75 12.17 0.12 3.61
C LEU A 75 13.23 0.64 2.63
N PHE A 76 12.79 1.23 1.52
CA PHE A 76 13.60 1.72 0.43
C PHE A 76 13.38 3.23 0.31
N ARG A 77 14.03 3.95 1.22
CA ARG A 77 13.93 5.40 1.34
C ARG A 77 14.23 6.08 0.01
N SER A 78 13.55 7.21 -0.23
CA SER A 78 13.82 8.03 -1.39
C SER A 78 15.24 8.58 -1.31
N ASP A 79 16.01 8.39 -2.38
CA ASP A 79 17.39 8.82 -2.52
C ASP A 79 17.62 9.31 -3.96
N PRO A 80 17.96 10.60 -4.17
CA PRO A 80 18.30 11.13 -5.49
C PRO A 80 19.46 10.38 -6.18
N ALA A 81 20.38 9.79 -5.42
CA ALA A 81 21.47 8.99 -5.97
C ALA A 81 20.98 7.69 -6.62
N LYS A 82 19.79 7.23 -6.27
CA LYS A 82 19.13 6.04 -6.82
C LYS A 82 18.10 6.36 -7.90
N LEU A 83 18.13 7.58 -8.46
CA LEU A 83 17.31 7.92 -9.62
C LEU A 83 17.71 7.06 -10.83
N GLY A 84 16.71 6.52 -11.51
CA GLY A 84 16.94 5.55 -12.58
C GLY A 84 17.24 4.13 -12.08
N GLU A 85 17.20 3.87 -10.78
CA GLU A 85 17.16 2.50 -10.24
C GLU A 85 15.73 2.03 -10.02
N THR A 86 15.54 0.71 -9.99
CA THR A 86 14.26 0.07 -9.70
C THR A 86 14.39 -0.92 -8.56
N VAL A 87 13.42 -0.92 -7.65
CA VAL A 87 13.19 -1.95 -6.64
C VAL A 87 11.90 -2.68 -6.99
N THR A 88 11.94 -4.01 -6.96
CA THR A 88 10.76 -4.86 -7.15
C THR A 88 10.09 -5.11 -5.80
N LEU A 89 8.80 -4.83 -5.71
CA LEU A 89 7.96 -5.19 -4.57
C LEU A 89 7.03 -6.32 -4.99
N GLU A 90 7.29 -7.52 -4.48
CA GLU A 90 6.52 -8.72 -4.76
C GLU A 90 5.25 -8.76 -3.90
N VAL A 91 4.07 -8.75 -4.54
CA VAL A 91 2.76 -8.80 -3.85
C VAL A 91 1.96 -10.07 -4.18
N SER A 92 2.64 -11.18 -4.43
CA SER A 92 1.99 -12.46 -4.76
C SER A 92 1.05 -12.98 -3.67
N ALA A 93 1.34 -12.66 -2.40
CA ALA A 93 0.49 -13.02 -1.27
C ALA A 93 -0.93 -12.42 -1.37
N LEU A 94 -1.06 -11.18 -1.87
CA LEU A 94 -2.37 -10.57 -2.15
C LEU A 94 -3.06 -11.24 -3.33
N LYS A 95 -2.30 -11.65 -4.35
CA LYS A 95 -2.84 -12.42 -5.47
C LYS A 95 -3.34 -13.79 -5.03
N ALA A 96 -2.73 -14.43 -4.03
CA ALA A 96 -3.16 -15.75 -3.57
C ALA A 96 -4.49 -15.73 -2.79
N MET A 97 -4.89 -14.57 -2.26
CA MET A 97 -6.05 -14.42 -1.39
C MET A 97 -7.19 -13.66 -2.07
N ASP A 98 -8.41 -13.82 -1.55
CA ASP A 98 -9.46 -12.84 -1.83
C ASP A 98 -9.11 -11.51 -1.13
N ILE A 99 -9.28 -10.38 -1.82
CA ILE A 99 -8.80 -9.09 -1.29
C ILE A 99 -9.59 -8.68 -0.04
N ALA A 100 -10.89 -8.95 0.00
CA ALA A 100 -11.69 -8.68 1.20
C ALA A 100 -11.23 -9.58 2.36
N GLY A 101 -10.89 -10.84 2.08
CA GLY A 101 -10.29 -11.75 3.06
C GLY A 101 -8.88 -11.34 3.53
N ALA A 102 -8.05 -10.80 2.64
CA ALA A 102 -6.71 -10.31 2.98
C ALA A 102 -6.75 -9.12 3.95
N VAL A 103 -7.75 -8.26 3.75
CA VAL A 103 -7.95 -7.05 4.55
C VAL A 103 -8.74 -7.34 5.83
N SER A 104 -9.62 -8.35 5.83
CA SER A 104 -10.43 -8.69 7.00
C SER A 104 -9.69 -9.63 7.97
N SER A 105 -9.04 -9.06 8.99
CA SER A 105 -8.37 -9.82 10.05
C SER A 105 -9.31 -10.67 10.93
N GLY A 106 -10.63 -10.47 10.82
CA GLY A 106 -11.62 -10.99 11.78
C GLY A 106 -12.07 -12.44 11.60
N GLY A 107 -11.63 -13.16 10.56
CA GLY A 107 -12.11 -14.53 10.27
C GLY A 107 -11.13 -15.66 10.56
N ALA A 108 -9.85 -15.35 10.80
CA ALA A 108 -8.82 -16.36 10.97
C ALA A 108 -8.84 -16.93 12.40
N LYS A 109 -8.62 -18.24 12.54
CA LYS A 109 -8.45 -18.90 13.85
C LYS A 109 -7.24 -18.37 14.63
N GLU A 110 -6.27 -17.79 13.92
CA GLU A 110 -5.05 -17.23 14.49
C GLU A 110 -4.85 -15.81 13.97
N PRO A 111 -4.40 -14.87 14.82
CA PRO A 111 -4.08 -13.51 14.38
C PRO A 111 -2.93 -13.54 13.38
N ARG A 112 -3.09 -12.77 12.31
CA ARG A 112 -2.08 -12.61 11.27
C ARG A 112 -1.81 -11.13 11.03
N VAL A 113 -0.58 -10.84 10.65
CA VAL A 113 -0.12 -9.49 10.31
C VAL A 113 0.51 -9.50 8.94
N TRP A 114 0.31 -8.40 8.23
CA TRP A 114 0.97 -8.15 6.96
C TRP A 114 2.28 -7.40 7.21
N VAL A 115 3.34 -7.88 6.57
CA VAL A 115 4.67 -7.26 6.64
C VAL A 115 5.28 -7.21 5.25
N LEU A 116 5.96 -6.13 4.95
CA LEU A 116 6.83 -6.04 3.79
C LEU A 116 8.24 -6.35 4.28
N VAL A 117 8.86 -7.40 3.75
CA VAL A 117 10.20 -7.85 4.13
C VAL A 117 11.17 -7.45 3.04
N ARG A 118 12.28 -6.80 3.40
CA ARG A 118 13.38 -6.51 2.48
C ARG A 118 14.20 -7.77 2.26
N ARG A 119 14.23 -8.28 1.03
CA ARG A 119 15.02 -9.48 0.66
C ARG A 119 16.46 -9.13 0.32
N ASN A 120 16.66 -8.02 -0.37
CA ASN A 120 17.96 -7.45 -0.71
C ASN A 120 17.79 -5.96 -1.03
N ASP A 121 18.80 -5.34 -1.65
CA ASP A 121 18.75 -3.92 -2.00
C ASP A 121 17.79 -3.57 -3.14
N ARG A 122 17.33 -4.57 -3.91
CA ARG A 122 16.49 -4.40 -5.10
C ARG A 122 15.16 -5.13 -5.01
N GLU A 123 14.89 -5.85 -3.93
CA GLU A 123 13.70 -6.68 -3.80
C GLU A 123 13.12 -6.63 -2.39
N GLY A 124 11.81 -6.41 -2.33
CA GLY A 124 10.99 -6.59 -1.14
C GLY A 124 9.81 -7.52 -1.43
N ALA A 125 9.31 -8.22 -0.43
CA ALA A 125 8.19 -9.15 -0.57
C ALA A 125 7.15 -8.93 0.52
N LEU A 126 5.89 -8.76 0.11
CA LEU A 126 4.76 -8.65 1.03
C LEU A 126 4.35 -10.05 1.48
N MET A 127 4.31 -10.26 2.79
CA MET A 127 4.02 -11.53 3.42
C MET A 127 2.96 -11.39 4.50
N CYS A 128 2.22 -12.48 4.75
CA CYS A 128 1.26 -12.58 5.84
C CYS A 128 1.74 -13.63 6.83
N HIS A 129 2.08 -13.21 8.05
CA HIS A 129 2.62 -14.09 9.08
C HIS A 129 1.72 -14.14 10.31
N GLY A 130 1.61 -15.33 10.92
CA GLY A 130 1.19 -15.47 12.31
C GLY A 130 2.37 -15.25 13.27
N ALA A 131 2.12 -15.40 14.57
CA ALA A 131 3.12 -15.16 15.62
C ALA A 131 4.44 -15.94 15.41
N ALA A 132 4.36 -17.22 15.03
CA ALA A 132 5.54 -18.05 14.78
C ALA A 132 6.40 -17.53 13.62
N GLY A 133 5.77 -17.04 12.55
CA GLY A 133 6.48 -16.45 11.40
C GLY A 133 7.15 -15.14 11.76
N MET A 134 6.47 -14.29 12.54
CA MET A 134 7.03 -13.04 13.05
C MET A 134 8.25 -13.28 13.95
N ASN A 135 8.15 -14.24 14.87
CA ASN A 135 9.27 -14.63 15.72
C ASN A 135 10.47 -15.14 14.91
N ALA A 136 10.21 -15.82 13.79
CA ALA A 136 11.27 -16.27 12.90
C ALA A 136 11.99 -15.08 12.23
N LEU A 137 11.25 -14.11 11.68
CA LEU A 137 11.83 -12.90 11.07
C LEU A 137 12.71 -12.11 12.05
N ILE A 138 12.21 -11.92 13.29
CA ILE A 138 12.96 -11.23 14.35
C ILE A 138 14.23 -11.99 14.69
N ARG A 139 14.14 -13.32 14.86
CA ARG A 139 15.29 -14.16 15.21
C ARG A 139 16.36 -14.18 14.13
N THR A 140 15.99 -14.09 12.85
CA THR A 140 16.95 -14.06 11.73
C THR A 140 17.49 -12.67 11.44
N GLY A 141 16.99 -11.62 12.12
CA GLY A 141 17.43 -10.24 11.89
C GLY A 141 16.96 -9.66 10.55
N GLU A 142 15.87 -10.17 10.00
CA GLU A 142 15.30 -9.70 8.74
C GLU A 142 14.80 -8.26 8.90
N THR A 143 15.02 -7.42 7.89
CA THR A 143 14.49 -6.05 7.88
C THR A 143 13.08 -6.06 7.30
N PHE A 144 12.10 -5.60 8.06
CA PHE A 144 10.70 -5.55 7.62
C PHE A 144 9.97 -4.33 8.19
N VAL A 145 8.81 -4.03 7.60
CA VAL A 145 7.85 -3.06 8.12
C VAL A 145 6.47 -3.67 8.15
N PHE A 146 5.65 -3.29 9.13
CA PHE A 146 4.23 -3.66 9.15
C PHE A 146 3.48 -2.92 8.04
N VAL A 147 2.51 -3.61 7.44
CA VAL A 147 1.66 -3.05 6.40
C VAL A 147 0.23 -3.13 6.88
N ASP A 148 -0.37 -1.98 7.14
CA ASP A 148 -1.80 -1.91 7.38
C ASP A 148 -2.54 -1.78 6.05
N LEU A 149 -3.15 -2.88 5.61
CA LEU A 149 -3.95 -2.88 4.38
C LEU A 149 -5.30 -2.16 4.55
N GLN A 150 -5.64 -1.74 5.78
CA GLN A 150 -6.84 -0.99 6.13
C GLN A 150 -6.58 0.49 6.44
N PHE A 151 -5.40 1.05 6.16
CA PHE A 151 -5.01 2.39 6.65
C PHE A 151 -5.87 3.59 6.16
N ASP A 152 -6.95 3.33 5.43
CA ASP A 152 -7.93 4.28 4.90
C ASP A 152 -9.41 3.88 5.21
N VAL A 153 -9.65 2.73 5.85
CA VAL A 153 -11.00 2.16 6.00
C VAL A 153 -11.83 2.87 7.08
N GLU A 154 -11.21 3.72 7.90
CA GLU A 154 -11.94 4.55 8.88
C GLU A 154 -12.63 5.76 8.25
N PHE A 155 -12.12 6.32 7.14
CA PHE A 155 -12.77 7.45 6.46
C PHE A 155 -14.00 7.03 5.65
N ALA A 156 -13.99 5.83 5.07
CA ALA A 156 -15.10 5.33 4.25
C ALA A 156 -16.31 4.84 5.06
N ARG A 157 -16.19 4.67 6.39
CA ARG A 157 -17.30 4.24 7.25
C ARG A 157 -18.28 5.36 7.58
N THR A 158 -17.83 6.61 7.54
CA THR A 158 -18.66 7.80 7.77
C THR A 158 -19.41 8.27 6.52
N ASP A 159 -18.96 7.91 5.31
CA ASP A 159 -19.51 8.45 4.07
C ASP A 159 -20.37 7.46 3.26
N ILE A 160 -20.55 6.24 3.77
CA ILE A 160 -21.62 5.33 3.32
C ILE A 160 -22.74 5.38 4.36
N GLU A 161 -23.20 6.59 4.68
CA GLU A 161 -24.55 6.76 5.18
C GLU A 161 -25.52 6.52 4.02
N ASP A 162 -26.36 5.52 4.30
CA ASP A 162 -27.63 5.25 3.70
C ASP A 162 -28.32 6.53 3.19
N LYS A 163 -28.96 6.45 2.02
CA LYS A 163 -29.57 7.59 1.32
C LYS A 163 -30.79 8.21 2.05
N ASP A 164 -31.00 7.87 3.31
CA ASP A 164 -32.20 8.25 4.04
C ASP A 164 -32.03 9.52 4.87
N HIS A 165 -30.84 10.00 5.26
CA HIS A 165 -30.70 11.18 6.14
C HIS A 165 -29.62 12.19 5.67
N PRO A 166 -29.98 13.39 5.19
CA PRO A 166 -29.03 14.40 4.76
C PRO A 166 -28.69 15.38 5.89
N GLY A 167 -27.42 15.40 6.33
CA GLY A 167 -26.85 16.63 6.86
C GLY A 167 -25.68 16.46 7.82
N TYR A 168 -24.46 16.35 7.30
CA TYR A 168 -23.26 16.88 7.95
C TYR A 168 -22.18 17.28 6.94
N THR A 169 -21.55 18.43 7.15
CA THR A 169 -20.53 19.04 6.29
C THR A 169 -19.14 18.72 6.84
N THR A 170 -18.25 18.17 6.01
CA THR A 170 -16.86 17.84 6.31
C THR A 170 -15.95 19.05 6.08
N ASP A 171 -15.69 19.82 7.13
CA ASP A 171 -14.75 20.96 7.10
C ASP A 171 -13.77 20.88 8.28
N SER A 172 -12.82 19.94 8.20
CA SER A 172 -11.57 19.93 8.97
C SER A 172 -10.66 18.77 8.55
N LEU A 173 -9.86 18.96 7.50
CA LEU A 173 -8.73 18.09 7.21
C LEU A 173 -7.47 18.64 7.89
N ILE A 174 -7.00 17.91 8.91
CA ILE A 174 -5.73 18.14 9.60
C ILE A 174 -4.58 17.79 8.63
N PRO A 175 -3.51 18.60 8.53
CA PRO A 175 -2.35 18.23 7.72
C PRO A 175 -1.66 17.01 8.34
N LEU A 176 -1.33 16.01 7.51
CA LEU A 176 -0.49 14.87 7.88
C LEU A 176 0.92 15.37 8.25
N SER A 177 1.12 15.83 9.48
CA SER A 177 2.42 16.16 10.05
C SER A 177 3.07 14.91 10.64
N GLU A 178 4.23 14.54 10.12
CA GLU A 178 5.39 13.92 10.81
C GLU A 178 5.26 12.63 11.65
N GLU A 179 4.08 12.04 11.85
CA GLU A 179 3.92 10.92 12.80
C GLU A 179 4.24 9.51 12.26
N CYS A 180 4.73 9.37 11.02
CA CYS A 180 5.29 8.10 10.55
C CYS A 180 6.75 7.90 11.01
N ARG A 181 7.06 8.22 12.27
CA ARG A 181 8.28 7.78 12.95
C ARG A 181 7.97 6.49 13.69
N VAL A 182 8.17 5.37 13.03
CA VAL A 182 8.32 4.08 13.71
C VAL A 182 9.64 4.15 14.48
N ASN A 183 9.56 4.18 15.81
CA ASN A 183 10.71 3.95 16.67
C ASN A 183 11.21 2.52 16.40
N VAL A 184 12.43 2.41 15.88
CA VAL A 184 13.25 1.20 15.96
C VAL A 184 14.14 1.34 17.19
#